data_AF-A0A9P5T2C6-F1
#
_entry.id   AF-A0A9P5T2C6-F1
#
_cell.length_a   1.000
_cell.length_b   1.000
_cell.length_c   1.000
_cell.angle_alpha   90.00
_cell.angle_beta   90.00
_cell.angle_gamma   90.00
#
_symmetry.space_group_name_H-M   'P 1'
#
loop_
_entity.id
_entity.type
_entity.pdbx_description
1 polymer ?
#
loop_
_entity_poly.entity_id
_entity_poly.type
_entity_poly.pdbx_seq_one_letter_code
_entity_poly.pdbx_strand_id
1 'polypeptide(L)'
;MSSSNRSEDQCQSSPTQGQQEHIETGTGSTTEAASLVFPPLTHQRLENCAFSAWYPTFRTATIKSKIIPLSEDFITYLNADGVFIPGQNDSESGDEGSGISPMDRLKALQEETARQAQESDSDSSSDDEDQADDESPLPYFPALEREIAQVIEDLGGEVFPKLNWSSPRDASWITTTNTLKCHHAADIFLLLKSSDFVAHDLAHAYEDCSDEVEGQKGVRQRPETVQLVLRKWFDLAPSMEFRCFVRDNKLIGISQRDMTYYDFLKDLQDELEQKIIDFYKDKIQGRFPDPDYTFDVYITRNRERIYVIDFNPFAQKTDALLFEWEELLQTQERMPLRLLPSEAAGQHMHQPFSFNRYPADVTELSNGQTVADFAEAFYKKVQAASK
;
A
#
# COMPACT_ATOMS: atom_id res chain seq x y z
N MET A 1 75.07 47.85 64.14
CA MET A 1 73.96 48.38 64.96
C MET A 1 72.72 47.57 64.65
N SER A 2 72.15 46.97 65.69
CA SER A 2 70.75 46.57 65.87
C SER A 2 70.09 45.58 64.90
N SER A 3 69.97 44.34 65.40
CA SER A 3 68.79 43.45 65.47
C SER A 3 67.46 43.92 64.85
N SER A 4 66.76 43.02 64.14
CA SER A 4 65.48 42.41 64.61
C SER A 4 64.79 41.50 63.57
N ASN A 5 64.63 40.22 63.97
CA ASN A 5 63.49 39.28 63.88
C ASN A 5 62.45 39.21 62.74
N ARG A 6 62.20 37.94 62.38
CA ARG A 6 60.96 37.23 61.94
C ARG A 6 60.41 37.60 60.56
N SER A 7 60.02 36.65 59.69
CA SER A 7 59.28 35.41 59.93
C SER A 7 59.58 34.34 58.87
N GLU A 8 59.43 33.08 59.28
CA GLU A 8 59.49 31.87 58.46
C GLU A 8 58.30 31.80 57.47
N ASP A 9 58.54 31.36 56.23
CA ASP A 9 57.84 30.18 55.72
C ASP A 9 58.56 29.59 54.49
N GLN A 10 58.61 28.26 54.48
CA GLN A 10 59.45 27.43 53.63
C GLN A 10 58.95 27.39 52.18
N CYS A 11 59.83 27.71 51.23
CA CYS A 11 59.68 27.41 49.82
C CYS A 11 60.81 26.44 49.44
N GLN A 12 60.49 25.16 49.22
CA GLN A 12 61.44 24.19 48.68
C GLN A 12 61.21 24.01 47.17
N SER A 13 62.26 24.40 46.45
CA SER A 13 62.70 24.07 45.10
C SER A 13 62.51 22.59 44.70
N SER A 14 61.85 22.30 43.56
CA SER A 14 62.49 21.94 42.25
C SER A 14 62.80 20.44 42.09
N PRO A 15 63.16 19.92 40.90
CA PRO A 15 62.45 19.97 39.61
C PRO A 15 62.44 18.60 38.86
N THR A 16 61.77 18.62 37.69
CA THR A 16 62.09 17.90 36.43
C THR A 16 61.57 16.48 36.12
N GLN A 17 60.73 16.49 35.07
CA GLN A 17 60.75 15.68 33.85
C GLN A 17 60.17 14.26 33.83
N GLY A 18 59.06 14.15 33.08
CA GLY A 18 58.75 13.01 32.22
C GLY A 18 57.28 12.63 32.25
N GLN A 19 56.51 12.94 31.20
CA GLN A 19 55.68 11.99 30.44
C GLN A 19 54.61 12.69 29.56
N GLN A 20 54.70 12.34 28.28
CA GLN A 20 53.64 12.00 27.32
C GLN A 20 52.46 12.96 27.08
N GLU A 21 52.45 13.48 25.85
CA GLU A 21 51.30 14.03 25.14
C GLU A 21 50.14 13.02 25.11
N HIS A 22 48.98 13.44 25.60
CA HIS A 22 47.70 12.85 25.26
C HIS A 22 46.93 13.83 24.38
N ILE A 23 46.73 13.44 23.12
CA ILE A 23 45.82 14.09 22.18
C ILE A 23 44.40 13.72 22.64
N GLU A 24 43.68 14.67 23.22
CA GLU A 24 42.22 14.55 23.38
C GLU A 24 41.56 14.80 22.03
N THR A 25 41.21 13.69 21.39
CA THR A 25 40.34 13.62 20.22
C THR A 25 38.99 14.25 20.54
N GLY A 26 38.57 15.19 19.69
CA GLY A 26 37.31 15.90 19.78
C GLY A 26 36.13 14.95 19.97
N THR A 27 35.30 15.29 20.94
CA THR A 27 33.97 14.71 21.11
C THR A 27 33.16 14.96 19.86
N GLY A 28 32.80 13.85 19.20
CA GLY A 28 31.91 13.86 18.05
C GLY A 28 30.59 14.53 18.42
N SER A 29 30.20 15.51 17.61
CA SER A 29 28.82 15.93 17.50
C SER A 29 28.03 14.74 16.95
N THR A 30 27.47 13.92 17.83
CA THR A 30 26.30 13.11 17.51
C THR A 30 25.18 14.10 17.20
N THR A 31 24.96 14.34 15.92
CA THR A 31 23.74 14.97 15.43
C THR A 31 22.61 13.98 15.77
N GLU A 32 21.87 14.25 16.85
CA GLU A 32 20.56 13.64 17.05
C GLU A 32 19.78 13.87 15.75
N ALA A 33 19.46 12.79 15.02
CA ALA A 33 18.56 12.89 13.89
C ALA A 33 17.24 13.45 14.43
N ALA A 34 16.92 14.69 14.06
CA ALA A 34 15.68 15.33 14.48
C ALA A 34 14.54 14.40 14.05
N SER A 35 13.79 13.87 15.01
CA SER A 35 12.64 13.02 14.69
C SER A 35 11.61 13.88 13.97
N LEU A 36 11.25 13.46 12.76
CA LEU A 36 10.21 14.12 11.99
C LEU A 36 8.88 14.01 12.73
N VAL A 37 8.28 15.14 13.09
CA VAL A 37 7.00 15.18 13.81
C VAL A 37 5.87 15.28 12.79
N PHE A 38 5.18 14.16 12.57
CA PHE A 38 3.99 14.11 11.72
C PHE A 38 2.73 14.46 12.51
N PRO A 39 1.69 15.03 11.86
CA PRO A 39 0.35 15.06 12.44
C PRO A 39 -0.10 13.62 12.76
N PRO A 40 -0.63 13.34 13.96
CA PRO A 40 -0.92 11.97 14.39
C PRO A 40 -1.91 11.29 13.43
N LEU A 41 -1.54 10.12 12.93
CA LEU A 41 -2.46 9.29 12.15
C LEU A 41 -3.46 8.67 13.12
N THR A 42 -4.75 8.94 12.90
CA THR A 42 -5.83 8.34 13.69
C THR A 42 -6.68 7.44 12.80
N HIS A 43 -7.44 6.54 13.41
CA HIS A 43 -8.39 5.68 12.69
C HIS A 43 -9.32 6.52 11.79
N GLN A 44 -9.87 7.62 12.33
CA GLN A 44 -10.75 8.50 11.57
C GLN A 44 -10.06 9.14 10.35
N ARG A 45 -8.79 9.55 10.48
CA ARG A 45 -8.03 10.14 9.36
C ARG A 45 -7.74 9.12 8.26
N LEU A 46 -7.48 7.86 8.64
CA LEU A 46 -7.34 6.79 7.67
C LEU A 46 -8.69 6.45 7.00
N GLU A 47 -9.78 6.40 7.77
CA GLU A 47 -11.14 6.21 7.26
C GLU A 47 -11.57 7.30 6.28
N ASN A 48 -11.20 8.56 6.55
CA ASN A 48 -11.45 9.67 5.63
C ASN A 48 -10.76 9.48 4.26
N CYS A 49 -9.65 8.72 4.23
CA CYS A 49 -8.95 8.34 3.00
C CYS A 49 -9.53 7.08 2.34
N ALA A 50 -10.45 6.35 2.98
CA ALA A 50 -11.11 5.20 2.38
C ALA A 50 -11.97 5.63 1.19
N PHE A 51 -12.00 4.81 0.13
CA PHE A 51 -12.67 5.15 -1.12
C PHE A 51 -14.14 5.57 -0.93
N SER A 52 -14.89 4.85 -0.11
CA SER A 52 -16.29 5.17 0.22
C SER A 52 -16.48 6.50 0.93
N ALA A 53 -15.50 6.96 1.71
CA ALA A 53 -15.60 8.21 2.45
C ALA A 53 -15.48 9.42 1.50
N TRP A 54 -14.48 9.41 0.61
CA TRP A 54 -14.23 10.56 -0.27
C TRP A 54 -15.00 10.51 -1.59
N TYR A 55 -15.30 9.32 -2.14
CA TYR A 55 -15.92 9.18 -3.46
C TYR A 55 -17.25 9.94 -3.62
N PRO A 56 -18.19 9.92 -2.66
CA PRO A 56 -19.45 10.67 -2.77
C PRO A 56 -19.23 12.18 -2.99
N THR A 57 -18.26 12.76 -2.27
CA THR A 57 -17.91 14.18 -2.35
C THR A 57 -17.25 14.53 -3.69
N PHE A 58 -16.36 13.67 -4.18
CA PHE A 58 -15.56 13.94 -5.39
C PHE A 58 -16.05 13.21 -6.65
N ARG A 59 -17.27 12.65 -6.62
CA ARG A 59 -17.84 11.83 -7.71
C ARG A 59 -17.77 12.47 -9.11
N THR A 60 -17.88 13.79 -9.19
CA THR A 60 -17.84 14.54 -10.46
C THR A 60 -16.42 14.83 -10.95
N ALA A 61 -15.43 14.68 -10.07
CA ALA A 61 -14.03 14.99 -10.30
C ALA A 61 -13.14 13.74 -10.29
N THR A 62 -13.71 12.53 -10.26
CA THR A 62 -12.99 11.25 -10.27
C THR A 62 -13.57 10.31 -11.33
N ILE A 63 -12.93 9.17 -11.54
CA ILE A 63 -13.38 8.14 -12.49
C ILE A 63 -14.64 7.47 -11.92
N LYS A 64 -15.61 7.17 -12.78
CA LYS A 64 -16.85 6.49 -12.39
C LYS A 64 -16.52 5.13 -11.75
N SER A 65 -17.01 4.93 -10.52
CA SER A 65 -16.81 3.70 -9.75
C SER A 65 -18.09 3.24 -9.06
N LYS A 66 -18.10 1.98 -8.66
CA LYS A 66 -19.12 1.31 -7.84
C LYS A 66 -18.43 0.63 -6.66
N ILE A 67 -19.15 0.52 -5.56
CA ILE A 67 -18.64 0.01 -4.29
C ILE A 67 -19.56 -1.14 -3.88
N ILE A 68 -18.96 -2.30 -3.59
CA ILE A 68 -19.64 -3.52 -3.17
C ILE A 68 -19.09 -3.89 -1.79
N PRO A 69 -19.89 -3.89 -0.72
CA PRO A 69 -19.47 -4.39 0.59
C PRO A 69 -19.12 -5.89 0.50
N LEU A 70 -17.99 -6.29 1.09
CA LEU A 70 -17.57 -7.69 1.10
C LEU A 70 -18.07 -8.39 2.36
N SER A 71 -18.50 -9.65 2.22
CA SER A 71 -18.87 -10.49 3.35
C SER A 71 -17.63 -10.98 4.10
N GLU A 72 -17.77 -11.28 5.38
CA GLU A 72 -16.72 -11.92 6.18
C GLU A 72 -16.21 -13.22 5.53
N ASP A 73 -17.11 -14.04 4.97
CA ASP A 73 -16.74 -15.27 4.26
C ASP A 73 -15.77 -15.03 3.09
N PHE A 74 -15.97 -13.93 2.35
CA PHE A 74 -15.09 -13.58 1.23
C PHE A 74 -13.76 -13.02 1.74
N ILE A 75 -13.77 -12.29 2.86
CA ILE A 75 -12.55 -11.80 3.52
C ILE A 75 -11.71 -12.99 4.03
N THR A 76 -12.35 -13.99 4.65
CA THR A 76 -11.69 -15.24 5.06
C THR A 76 -11.08 -15.95 3.85
N TYR A 77 -11.78 -16.00 2.72
CA TYR A 77 -11.24 -16.55 1.47
C TYR A 77 -10.00 -15.79 0.96
N LEU A 78 -10.01 -14.46 1.02
CA LEU A 78 -8.85 -13.64 0.61
C LEU A 78 -7.63 -13.90 1.50
N ASN A 79 -7.85 -14.08 2.81
CA ASN A 79 -6.78 -14.33 3.79
C ASN A 79 -6.34 -15.81 3.87
N ALA A 80 -7.08 -16.74 3.27
CA ALA A 80 -6.70 -18.15 3.24
C ALA A 80 -5.46 -18.36 2.34
N ASP A 81 -4.57 -19.25 2.75
CA ASP A 81 -3.38 -19.60 1.97
C ASP A 81 -3.73 -20.34 0.66
N GLY A 82 -2.85 -20.23 -0.33
CA GLY A 82 -2.98 -20.87 -1.65
C GLY A 82 -3.92 -20.12 -2.60
N VAL A 83 -3.61 -20.09 -3.90
CA VAL A 83 -4.42 -19.37 -4.92
C VAL A 83 -5.40 -20.34 -5.58
N PHE A 84 -6.64 -20.35 -5.12
CA PHE A 84 -7.74 -21.07 -5.77
C PHE A 84 -8.88 -20.11 -6.11
N ILE A 85 -9.55 -20.31 -7.25
CA ILE A 85 -10.65 -19.46 -7.69
C ILE A 85 -12.00 -20.13 -7.34
N PRO A 86 -12.88 -19.42 -6.61
CA PRO A 86 -14.19 -19.90 -6.23
C PRO A 86 -15.02 -20.43 -7.41
N GLY A 87 -15.73 -21.53 -7.20
CA GLY A 87 -16.63 -22.12 -8.20
C GLY A 87 -15.95 -22.92 -9.31
N GLN A 88 -14.63 -23.13 -9.24
CA GLN A 88 -13.99 -24.18 -10.03
C GLN A 88 -14.33 -25.52 -9.38
N ASN A 89 -15.12 -26.32 -10.08
CA ASN A 89 -15.29 -27.71 -9.74
C ASN A 89 -14.07 -28.45 -10.28
N ASP A 90 -13.22 -29.04 -9.44
CA ASP A 90 -12.24 -30.05 -9.86
C ASP A 90 -12.94 -31.39 -10.24
N SER A 91 -14.14 -31.32 -10.81
CA SER A 91 -14.91 -32.48 -11.26
C SER A 91 -14.56 -32.83 -12.71
N GLU A 92 -13.30 -33.20 -12.96
CA GLU A 92 -12.98 -34.16 -14.03
C GLU A 92 -12.41 -35.48 -13.48
N SER A 93 -12.60 -35.75 -12.19
CA SER A 93 -12.53 -37.11 -11.64
C SER A 93 -13.93 -37.44 -11.09
N GLY A 94 -14.68 -38.28 -11.82
CA GLY A 94 -16.04 -38.61 -11.42
C GLY A 94 -16.10 -39.41 -10.12
N ASP A 95 -16.82 -38.90 -9.12
CA ASP A 95 -17.61 -39.74 -8.21
C ASP A 95 -18.82 -38.98 -7.67
N GLU A 96 -19.97 -39.63 -7.65
CA GLU A 96 -21.22 -39.06 -7.12
C GLU A 96 -21.29 -39.28 -5.61
N GLY A 97 -21.33 -38.19 -4.82
CA GLY A 97 -22.01 -38.22 -3.53
C GLY A 97 -21.34 -37.47 -2.37
N SER A 98 -21.85 -36.27 -2.06
CA SER A 98 -22.48 -35.96 -0.77
C SER A 98 -22.84 -34.47 -0.72
N GLY A 99 -24.10 -34.17 -0.42
CA GLY A 99 -24.59 -32.80 -0.32
C GLY A 99 -24.17 -32.15 0.99
N ILE A 100 -22.96 -31.59 1.06
CA ILE A 100 -22.52 -30.77 2.20
C ILE A 100 -22.92 -29.32 1.95
N SER A 101 -23.61 -28.71 2.91
CA SER A 101 -24.14 -27.34 2.78
C SER A 101 -23.02 -26.31 2.80
N PRO A 102 -23.15 -25.15 2.13
CA PRO A 102 -22.15 -24.08 2.15
C PRO A 102 -21.76 -23.59 3.56
N MET A 103 -22.67 -23.70 4.53
CA MET A 103 -22.41 -23.31 5.93
C MET A 103 -21.47 -24.27 6.66
N ASP A 104 -21.52 -25.56 6.34
CA ASP A 104 -20.63 -26.56 6.96
C ASP A 104 -19.20 -26.44 6.42
N ARG A 105 -19.04 -25.89 5.20
CA ARG A 105 -17.75 -25.64 4.53
C ARG A 105 -16.96 -24.47 5.13
N LEU A 106 -17.65 -23.35 5.37
CA LEU A 106 -17.04 -22.19 6.03
C LEU A 106 -16.57 -22.52 7.44
N LYS A 107 -17.32 -23.38 8.12
CA LYS A 107 -17.00 -23.83 9.47
C LYS A 107 -15.72 -24.68 9.51
N ALA A 108 -15.50 -25.53 8.51
CA ALA A 108 -14.26 -26.30 8.38
C ALA A 108 -13.02 -25.39 8.19
N LEU A 109 -13.11 -24.40 7.29
CA LEU A 109 -12.03 -23.43 7.08
C LEU A 109 -11.74 -22.58 8.33
N GLN A 110 -12.79 -22.16 9.05
CA GLN A 110 -12.64 -21.44 10.32
C GLN A 110 -11.99 -22.29 11.41
N GLU A 111 -12.31 -23.59 11.46
CA GLU A 111 -11.70 -24.53 12.41
C GLU A 111 -10.24 -24.83 12.07
N GLU A 112 -9.86 -24.83 10.79
CA GLU A 112 -8.48 -25.03 10.34
C GLU A 112 -7.58 -23.83 10.63
N THR A 113 -8.05 -22.60 10.34
CA THR A 113 -7.35 -21.36 10.74
C THR A 113 -7.20 -21.25 12.26
N ALA A 114 -8.19 -21.72 13.03
CA ALA A 114 -8.12 -21.74 14.49
C ALA A 114 -7.12 -22.76 15.04
N ARG A 115 -6.88 -23.88 14.35
CA ARG A 115 -5.86 -24.87 14.72
C ARG A 115 -4.45 -24.35 14.47
N GLN A 116 -4.21 -23.71 13.31
CA GLN A 116 -2.93 -23.07 13.00
C GLN A 116 -2.58 -21.94 13.97
N ALA A 117 -3.57 -21.21 14.49
CA ALA A 117 -3.37 -20.20 15.52
C ALA A 117 -3.04 -20.76 16.92
N GLN A 118 -3.19 -22.07 17.16
CA GLN A 118 -2.90 -22.74 18.43
C GLN A 118 -1.56 -23.50 18.45
N GLU A 119 -0.87 -23.64 17.31
CA GLU A 119 0.39 -24.39 17.19
C GLU A 119 1.66 -23.55 17.45
N SER A 120 1.54 -22.31 17.95
CA SER A 120 2.71 -21.50 18.31
C SER A 120 3.37 -21.89 19.64
N ASP A 121 2.99 -23.01 20.27
CA ASP A 121 3.65 -23.53 21.48
C ASP A 121 3.38 -25.04 21.67
N SER A 122 4.18 -25.91 21.04
CA SER A 122 4.55 -27.25 21.55
C SER A 122 5.23 -28.12 20.47
N ASP A 123 6.54 -28.30 20.62
CA ASP A 123 7.36 -29.30 19.91
C ASP A 123 6.98 -30.73 20.34
N SER A 124 6.50 -31.58 19.43
CA SER A 124 6.62 -33.04 19.57
C SER A 124 6.39 -33.79 18.26
N SER A 125 7.39 -34.59 17.86
CA SER A 125 7.42 -35.45 16.68
C SER A 125 6.76 -36.82 16.91
N SER A 126 5.95 -37.31 15.97
CA SER A 126 6.26 -38.48 15.12
C SER A 126 5.01 -39.00 14.38
N ASP A 127 5.16 -39.13 13.06
CA ASP A 127 4.61 -40.11 12.10
C ASP A 127 3.27 -40.82 12.39
N ASP A 128 2.30 -40.58 11.52
CA ASP A 128 1.61 -41.64 10.78
C ASP A 128 1.09 -41.07 9.45
N GLU A 129 1.51 -41.71 8.34
CA GLU A 129 1.05 -41.45 6.97
C GLU A 129 -0.38 -41.97 6.80
N ASP A 130 -1.34 -41.07 6.66
CA ASP A 130 -2.57 -41.28 5.89
C ASP A 130 -2.84 -39.98 5.11
N GLN A 131 -2.32 -39.91 3.88
CA GLN A 131 -2.78 -38.93 2.88
C GLN A 131 -4.22 -39.27 2.52
N ALA A 132 -5.16 -38.75 3.31
CA ALA A 132 -6.47 -38.43 2.79
C ALA A 132 -6.29 -37.18 1.93
N ASP A 133 -6.50 -37.32 0.62
CA ASP A 133 -6.76 -36.18 -0.26
C ASP A 133 -7.98 -35.43 0.32
N ASP A 134 -7.72 -34.46 1.18
CA ASP A 134 -8.75 -33.55 1.69
C ASP A 134 -9.03 -32.54 0.58
N GLU A 135 -9.72 -33.00 -0.47
CA GLU A 135 -10.39 -32.14 -1.45
C GLU A 135 -11.52 -31.39 -0.72
N SER A 136 -11.13 -30.45 0.15
CA SER A 136 -12.03 -29.46 0.69
C SER A 136 -12.57 -28.66 -0.49
N PRO A 137 -13.90 -28.70 -0.75
CA PRO A 137 -14.44 -28.13 -1.98
C PRO A 137 -14.24 -26.63 -1.99
N LEU A 138 -13.71 -26.13 -3.12
CA LEU A 138 -13.42 -24.71 -3.35
C LEU A 138 -14.61 -23.82 -2.96
N PRO A 139 -14.38 -22.66 -2.29
CA PRO A 139 -15.46 -21.78 -1.89
C PRO A 139 -16.21 -21.25 -3.11
N TYR A 140 -17.41 -20.72 -2.91
CA TYR A 140 -18.26 -20.29 -4.01
C TYR A 140 -19.09 -19.07 -3.61
N PHE A 141 -19.03 -17.98 -4.40
CA PHE A 141 -19.63 -16.69 -4.07
C PHE A 141 -20.60 -16.18 -5.14
N PRO A 142 -21.69 -16.91 -5.45
CA PRO A 142 -22.57 -16.63 -6.60
C PRO A 142 -23.28 -15.28 -6.53
N ALA A 143 -23.58 -14.78 -5.32
CA ALA A 143 -24.20 -13.47 -5.14
C ALA A 143 -23.22 -12.35 -5.50
N LEU A 144 -21.99 -12.43 -5.01
CA LEU A 144 -20.92 -11.48 -5.28
C LEU A 144 -20.51 -11.50 -6.75
N GLU A 145 -20.35 -12.68 -7.34
CA GLU A 145 -20.03 -12.83 -8.77
C GLU A 145 -21.08 -12.18 -9.67
N ARG A 146 -22.37 -12.36 -9.35
CA ARG A 146 -23.47 -11.73 -10.10
C ARG A 146 -23.45 -10.21 -9.96
N GLU A 147 -23.20 -9.71 -8.76
CA GLU A 147 -23.10 -8.27 -8.51
C GLU A 147 -21.90 -7.66 -9.24
N ILE A 148 -20.74 -8.32 -9.20
CA ILE A 148 -19.55 -7.94 -9.95
C ILE A 148 -19.84 -7.91 -11.46
N ALA A 149 -20.46 -8.95 -12.00
CA ALA A 149 -20.80 -9.03 -13.42
C ALA A 149 -21.71 -7.86 -13.86
N GLN A 150 -22.73 -7.54 -13.05
CA GLN A 150 -23.62 -6.40 -13.32
C GLN A 150 -22.86 -5.07 -13.27
N VAL A 151 -21.96 -4.90 -12.29
CA VAL A 151 -21.15 -3.68 -12.15
C VAL A 151 -20.18 -3.52 -13.31
N ILE A 152 -19.58 -4.62 -13.79
CA ILE A 152 -18.71 -4.60 -14.97
C ILE A 152 -19.49 -4.11 -16.20
N GLU A 153 -20.70 -4.62 -16.42
CA GLU A 153 -21.57 -4.17 -17.51
C GLU A 153 -21.92 -2.67 -17.38
N ASP A 154 -22.33 -2.22 -16.18
CA ASP A 154 -22.67 -0.81 -15.87
C ASP A 154 -21.50 0.18 -16.09
N LEU A 155 -20.26 -0.32 -16.01
CA LEU A 155 -19.03 0.45 -16.19
C LEU A 155 -18.45 0.35 -17.61
N GLY A 156 -19.04 -0.48 -18.47
CA GLY A 156 -18.69 -0.60 -19.89
C GLY A 156 -17.80 -1.80 -20.23
N GLY A 157 -17.86 -2.87 -19.44
CA GLY A 157 -17.22 -4.16 -19.70
C GLY A 157 -15.78 -4.31 -19.21
N GLU A 158 -15.18 -3.23 -18.71
CA GLU A 158 -13.77 -3.20 -18.32
C GLU A 158 -13.61 -2.41 -17.01
N VAL A 159 -13.03 -3.05 -16.00
CA VAL A 159 -12.89 -2.46 -14.67
C VAL A 159 -11.49 -2.62 -14.09
N PHE A 160 -11.22 -1.82 -13.06
CA PHE A 160 -10.04 -1.86 -12.20
C PHE A 160 -10.51 -2.11 -10.76
N PRO A 161 -10.04 -3.18 -10.08
CA PRO A 161 -10.39 -3.45 -8.70
C PRO A 161 -9.47 -2.72 -7.70
N LYS A 162 -10.02 -2.33 -6.55
CA LYS A 162 -9.27 -1.97 -5.34
C LYS A 162 -10.11 -2.25 -4.08
N LEU A 163 -9.48 -2.30 -2.91
CA LEU A 163 -10.18 -2.31 -1.64
C LEU A 163 -10.41 -0.89 -1.11
N ASN A 164 -10.58 -0.74 0.21
CA ASN A 164 -10.80 0.52 0.89
C ASN A 164 -9.74 1.56 0.52
N TRP A 165 -8.46 1.18 0.54
CA TRP A 165 -7.34 2.10 0.31
C TRP A 165 -6.46 1.63 -0.83
N SER A 166 -6.11 0.36 -0.86
CA SER A 166 -5.07 -0.16 -1.74
C SER A 166 -5.64 -0.89 -2.96
N SER A 167 -4.89 -0.82 -4.06
CA SER A 167 -5.15 -1.56 -5.29
C SER A 167 -4.07 -2.61 -5.52
N PRO A 168 -4.38 -3.76 -6.13
CA PRO A 168 -3.47 -4.90 -6.26
C PRO A 168 -2.39 -4.72 -7.36
N ARG A 169 -1.69 -3.58 -7.35
CA ARG A 169 -0.73 -3.20 -8.40
C ARG A 169 0.50 -4.12 -8.43
N ASP A 170 0.91 -4.53 -7.24
CA ASP A 170 1.92 -5.55 -6.96
C ASP A 170 1.57 -6.92 -7.55
N ALA A 171 0.28 -7.24 -7.71
CA ALA A 171 -0.18 -8.52 -8.26
C ALA A 171 -0.33 -8.57 -9.78
N SER A 172 -0.02 -7.49 -10.52
CA SER A 172 -0.25 -7.42 -11.98
C SER A 172 0.36 -8.60 -12.76
N TRP A 173 1.48 -9.16 -12.27
CA TRP A 173 2.21 -10.28 -12.86
C TRP A 173 1.42 -11.59 -12.96
N ILE A 174 0.40 -11.80 -12.11
CA ILE A 174 -0.40 -13.04 -12.13
C ILE A 174 -1.34 -13.11 -13.34
N THR A 175 -1.63 -11.95 -13.95
CA THR A 175 -2.53 -11.85 -15.10
C THR A 175 -1.76 -12.13 -16.40
N THR A 176 -2.39 -12.82 -17.35
CA THR A 176 -1.77 -13.14 -18.66
C THR A 176 -1.40 -11.91 -19.47
N THR A 177 -2.13 -10.82 -19.25
CA THR A 177 -1.94 -9.55 -19.95
C THR A 177 -1.05 -8.57 -19.17
N ASN A 178 -0.54 -8.97 -17.99
CA ASN A 178 0.26 -8.15 -17.08
C ASN A 178 -0.37 -6.75 -16.82
N THR A 179 -1.68 -6.74 -16.57
CA THR A 179 -2.48 -5.51 -16.37
C THR A 179 -3.51 -5.71 -15.27
N LEU A 180 -3.96 -4.60 -14.70
CA LEU A 180 -4.97 -4.55 -13.65
C LEU A 180 -6.39 -4.41 -14.23
N LYS A 181 -6.51 -4.61 -15.54
CA LYS A 181 -7.78 -4.59 -16.27
C LYS A 181 -8.48 -5.93 -16.11
N CYS A 182 -9.69 -5.89 -15.56
CA CYS A 182 -10.53 -7.07 -15.35
C CYS A 182 -11.78 -7.03 -16.22
N HIS A 183 -12.21 -8.21 -16.66
CA HIS A 183 -13.43 -8.44 -17.42
C HIS A 183 -14.41 -9.36 -16.69
N HIS A 184 -13.92 -10.19 -15.76
CA HIS A 184 -14.70 -11.18 -15.03
C HIS A 184 -14.37 -11.18 -13.54
N ALA A 185 -15.26 -11.76 -12.72
CA ALA A 185 -15.03 -11.90 -11.27
C ALA A 185 -13.76 -12.70 -10.96
N ALA A 186 -13.46 -13.73 -11.77
CA ALA A 186 -12.25 -14.53 -11.64
C ALA A 186 -10.96 -13.67 -11.74
N ASP A 187 -10.90 -12.70 -12.67
CA ASP A 187 -9.75 -11.80 -12.80
C ASP A 187 -9.56 -10.96 -11.52
N ILE A 188 -10.68 -10.50 -10.95
CA ILE A 188 -10.69 -9.67 -9.73
C ILE A 188 -10.24 -10.51 -8.53
N PHE A 189 -10.80 -11.70 -8.36
CA PHE A 189 -10.46 -12.59 -7.24
C PHE A 189 -8.98 -12.97 -7.29
N LEU A 190 -8.47 -13.31 -8.47
CA LEU A 190 -7.08 -13.65 -8.68
C LEU A 190 -6.13 -12.50 -8.29
N LEU A 191 -6.42 -11.28 -8.75
CA LEU A 191 -5.61 -10.10 -8.43
C LEU A 191 -5.64 -9.75 -6.94
N LEU A 192 -6.83 -9.76 -6.32
CA LEU A 192 -6.97 -9.41 -4.91
C LEU A 192 -6.25 -10.42 -4.02
N LYS A 193 -6.37 -11.72 -4.34
CA LYS A 193 -5.78 -12.81 -3.57
C LYS A 193 -4.25 -12.90 -3.72
N SER A 194 -3.70 -12.35 -4.80
CA SER A 194 -2.26 -12.39 -5.09
C SER A 194 -1.52 -11.09 -4.72
N SER A 195 -2.16 -10.18 -3.96
CA SER A 195 -1.63 -8.85 -3.62
C SER A 195 -1.33 -8.72 -2.13
N ASP A 196 -0.09 -8.36 -1.83
CA ASP A 196 0.37 -8.02 -0.48
C ASP A 196 -0.28 -6.71 0.00
N PHE A 197 -0.54 -5.76 -0.90
CA PHE A 197 -1.25 -4.53 -0.51
C PHE A 197 -2.69 -4.79 -0.09
N VAL A 198 -3.34 -5.75 -0.74
CA VAL A 198 -4.68 -6.20 -0.34
C VAL A 198 -4.60 -6.92 1.00
N ALA A 199 -3.65 -7.84 1.20
CA ALA A 199 -3.45 -8.51 2.48
C ALA A 199 -3.19 -7.51 3.62
N HIS A 200 -2.37 -6.49 3.37
CA HIS A 200 -2.11 -5.40 4.31
C HIS A 200 -3.39 -4.62 4.67
N ASP A 201 -4.22 -4.23 3.68
CA ASP A 201 -5.51 -3.57 3.93
C ASP A 201 -6.45 -4.43 4.80
N LEU A 202 -6.38 -5.76 4.70
CA LEU A 202 -7.23 -6.68 5.44
C LEU A 202 -6.74 -6.99 6.86
N ALA A 203 -5.44 -6.94 7.11
CA ALA A 203 -4.84 -7.41 8.36
C ALA A 203 -4.14 -6.32 9.19
N HIS A 204 -3.62 -5.25 8.55
CA HIS A 204 -2.69 -4.29 9.15
C HIS A 204 -3.04 -2.83 8.84
N ALA A 205 -4.25 -2.54 8.37
CA ALA A 205 -4.64 -1.19 7.93
C ALA A 205 -4.40 -0.12 9.01
N TYR A 206 -4.71 -0.43 10.27
CA TYR A 206 -4.64 0.52 11.38
C TYR A 206 -3.39 0.39 12.26
N GLU A 207 -2.39 -0.42 11.86
CA GLU A 207 -1.20 -0.69 12.68
C GLU A 207 -0.48 0.61 13.09
N ASP A 208 -0.47 1.62 12.22
CA ASP A 208 0.19 2.91 12.42
C ASP A 208 -0.73 3.98 13.06
N CYS A 209 -1.97 3.62 13.44
CA CYS A 209 -2.89 4.56 14.08
C CYS A 209 -2.53 4.74 15.57
N SER A 210 -2.45 6.00 15.98
CA SER A 210 -2.00 6.41 17.31
C SER A 210 -3.10 6.46 18.38
N ASP A 211 -4.37 6.39 17.98
CA ASP A 211 -5.52 6.42 18.87
C ASP A 211 -5.99 5.01 19.25
N GLU A 212 -6.28 4.80 20.54
CA GLU A 212 -6.98 3.61 21.00
C GLU A 212 -8.46 3.72 20.64
N VAL A 213 -9.03 2.68 20.02
CA VAL A 213 -10.45 2.67 19.66
C VAL A 213 -11.31 2.58 20.93
N GLU A 214 -12.14 3.60 21.17
CA GLU A 214 -13.07 3.62 22.32
C GLU A 214 -13.96 2.36 22.33
N GLY A 215 -13.87 1.58 23.42
CA GLY A 215 -14.77 0.44 23.68
C GLY A 215 -14.28 -0.94 23.22
N GLN A 216 -13.09 -1.08 22.64
CA GLN A 216 -12.48 -2.38 22.32
C GLN A 216 -11.20 -2.61 23.15
N LYS A 217 -11.03 -3.82 23.71
CA LYS A 217 -9.76 -4.22 24.35
C LYS A 217 -8.77 -4.58 23.23
N GLY A 218 -7.88 -3.66 22.89
CA GLY A 218 -6.83 -3.84 21.88
C GLY A 218 -6.94 -2.86 20.71
N VAL A 219 -5.85 -2.68 19.97
CA VAL A 219 -5.83 -1.88 18.73
C VAL A 219 -6.57 -2.69 17.66
N ARG A 220 -7.64 -2.12 17.10
CA ARG A 220 -8.33 -2.69 15.94
C ARG A 220 -7.35 -2.72 14.78
N GLN A 221 -7.08 -3.87 14.17
CA GLN A 221 -6.09 -3.97 13.09
C GLN A 221 -6.71 -3.94 11.68
N ARG A 222 -8.02 -4.24 11.58
CA ARG A 222 -8.76 -4.36 10.31
C ARG A 222 -10.04 -3.50 10.27
N PRO A 223 -10.46 -3.00 9.09
CA PRO A 223 -11.69 -2.22 8.95
C PRO A 223 -12.97 -2.97 9.34
N GLU A 224 -14.03 -2.22 9.65
CA GLU A 224 -15.36 -2.79 9.95
C GLU A 224 -16.07 -3.31 8.73
N THR A 225 -15.87 -2.61 7.63
CA THR A 225 -16.46 -2.95 6.36
C THR A 225 -15.35 -2.89 5.34
N VAL A 226 -14.94 -4.06 4.89
CA VAL A 226 -14.10 -4.16 3.70
C VAL A 226 -15.02 -3.99 2.49
N GLN A 227 -14.58 -3.23 1.51
CA GLN A 227 -15.34 -2.98 0.30
C GLN A 227 -14.50 -3.27 -0.93
N LEU A 228 -15.13 -3.90 -1.92
CA LEU A 228 -14.62 -4.00 -3.27
C LEU A 228 -15.05 -2.78 -4.07
N VAL A 229 -14.08 -2.00 -4.52
CA VAL A 229 -14.30 -0.87 -5.41
C VAL A 229 -13.98 -1.32 -6.83
N LEU A 230 -14.98 -1.26 -7.69
CA LEU A 230 -14.82 -1.44 -9.13
C LEU A 230 -14.88 -0.09 -9.81
N ARG A 231 -13.74 0.33 -10.36
CA ARG A 231 -13.58 1.57 -11.11
C ARG A 231 -13.62 1.27 -12.60
N LYS A 232 -14.28 2.10 -13.39
CA LYS A 232 -14.23 1.98 -14.86
C LYS A 232 -12.77 2.01 -15.32
N TRP A 233 -12.37 1.03 -16.13
CA TRP A 233 -11.03 0.99 -16.69
C TRP A 233 -10.76 2.23 -17.55
N PHE A 234 -9.55 2.79 -17.38
CA PHE A 234 -9.06 3.89 -18.18
C PHE A 234 -7.55 3.73 -18.35
N ASP A 235 -7.06 3.87 -19.58
CA ASP A 235 -5.63 3.82 -19.89
C ASP A 235 -4.97 5.15 -19.50
N LEU A 236 -4.60 5.25 -18.22
CA LEU A 236 -3.94 6.41 -17.65
C LEU A 236 -2.48 6.43 -18.11
N ALA A 237 -2.05 7.53 -18.72
CA ALA A 237 -0.63 7.73 -19.00
C ALA A 237 0.13 8.02 -17.70
N PRO A 238 1.09 7.16 -17.27
CA PRO A 238 1.79 7.34 -15.99
C PRO A 238 2.48 8.70 -15.86
N SER A 239 2.98 9.24 -16.99
CA SER A 239 3.61 10.55 -17.07
C SER A 239 2.72 11.73 -16.67
N MET A 240 1.39 11.53 -16.66
CA MET A 240 0.42 12.58 -16.35
C MET A 240 -0.26 12.38 -14.99
N GLU A 241 0.31 11.52 -14.13
CA GLU A 241 -0.09 11.37 -12.74
C GLU A 241 0.81 12.20 -11.81
N PHE A 242 0.18 12.89 -10.86
CA PHE A 242 0.86 13.76 -9.90
C PHE A 242 0.31 13.53 -8.50
N ARG A 243 1.19 13.52 -7.50
CA ARG A 243 0.82 13.57 -6.10
C ARG A 243 0.89 15.00 -5.59
N CYS A 244 -0.16 15.41 -4.90
CA CYS A 244 -0.29 16.73 -4.32
C CYS A 244 -0.27 16.61 -2.79
N PHE A 245 0.49 17.48 -2.14
CA PHE A 245 0.66 17.50 -0.69
C PHE A 245 -0.10 18.70 -0.12
N VAL A 246 -1.01 18.45 0.81
CA VAL A 246 -1.82 19.47 1.48
C VAL A 246 -1.51 19.44 2.96
N ARG A 247 -1.23 20.62 3.52
CA ARG A 247 -1.03 20.81 4.96
C ARG A 247 -1.71 22.11 5.39
N ASP A 248 -2.36 22.11 6.55
CA ASP A 248 -3.12 23.25 7.05
C ASP A 248 -4.13 23.79 6.02
N ASN A 249 -4.79 22.90 5.27
CA ASN A 249 -5.70 23.23 4.15
C ASN A 249 -5.07 24.03 3.00
N LYS A 250 -3.74 23.98 2.86
CA LYS A 250 -2.98 24.63 1.78
C LYS A 250 -2.22 23.59 0.97
N LEU A 251 -2.28 23.70 -0.35
CA LEU A 251 -1.43 22.94 -1.24
C LEU A 251 0.02 23.44 -1.08
N ILE A 252 0.92 22.56 -0.63
CA ILE A 252 2.32 22.90 -0.32
C ILE A 252 3.31 22.33 -1.35
N GLY A 253 2.94 21.29 -2.09
CA GLY A 253 3.83 20.67 -3.07
C GLY A 253 3.07 19.81 -4.07
N ILE A 254 3.66 19.64 -5.25
CA ILE A 254 3.18 18.76 -6.32
C ILE A 254 4.38 17.98 -6.84
N SER A 255 4.26 16.66 -6.95
CA SER A 255 5.31 15.77 -7.41
C SER A 255 4.81 14.91 -8.57
N GLN A 256 5.66 14.68 -9.57
CA GLN A 256 5.44 13.61 -10.53
C GLN A 256 5.30 12.26 -9.81
N ARG A 257 4.25 11.48 -10.15
CA ARG A 257 3.95 10.22 -9.47
C ARG A 257 4.81 9.05 -9.94
N ASP A 258 5.08 9.00 -11.23
CA ASP A 258 5.88 7.95 -11.87
C ASP A 258 7.36 8.30 -11.85
N MET A 259 8.25 7.35 -11.58
CA MET A 259 9.70 7.58 -11.43
C MET A 259 10.47 7.46 -12.76
N THR A 260 9.78 7.63 -13.88
CA THR A 260 10.35 7.62 -15.23
C THR A 260 10.60 9.04 -15.72
N TYR A 261 11.72 9.29 -16.41
CA TYR A 261 11.97 10.61 -17.01
C TYR A 261 11.11 10.81 -18.27
N TYR A 262 10.46 11.96 -18.37
CA TYR A 262 9.67 12.35 -19.53
C TYR A 262 10.09 13.75 -20.00
N ASP A 263 10.84 13.80 -21.10
CA ASP A 263 11.44 15.04 -21.61
C ASP A 263 10.41 16.15 -21.86
N PHE A 264 9.25 15.79 -22.43
CA PHE A 264 8.18 16.72 -22.75
C PHE A 264 7.53 17.40 -21.54
N LEU A 265 7.66 16.86 -20.31
CA LEU A 265 7.03 17.45 -19.13
C LEU A 265 7.66 18.80 -18.75
N LYS A 266 8.95 19.02 -19.10
CA LYS A 266 9.65 20.28 -18.84
C LYS A 266 8.95 21.47 -19.50
N ASP A 267 8.55 21.30 -20.75
CA ASP A 267 7.86 22.34 -21.52
C ASP A 267 6.43 22.59 -21.01
N LEU A 268 5.86 21.64 -20.26
CA LEU A 268 4.49 21.69 -19.75
C LEU A 268 4.39 22.04 -18.27
N GLN A 269 5.51 22.14 -17.56
CA GLN A 269 5.56 22.20 -16.10
C GLN A 269 4.68 23.32 -15.53
N ASP A 270 4.85 24.55 -16.02
CA ASP A 270 4.09 25.71 -15.54
C ASP A 270 2.57 25.57 -15.81
N GLU A 271 2.21 25.02 -16.98
CA GLU A 271 0.80 24.80 -17.35
C GLU A 271 0.15 23.75 -16.44
N LEU A 272 0.85 22.62 -16.22
CA LEU A 272 0.36 21.51 -15.39
C LEU A 272 0.24 21.95 -13.93
N GLU A 273 1.25 22.65 -13.42
CA GLU A 273 1.24 23.20 -12.06
C GLU A 273 0.03 24.13 -11.86
N GLN A 274 -0.16 25.10 -12.75
CA GLN A 274 -1.26 26.06 -12.65
C GLN A 274 -2.63 25.35 -12.71
N LYS A 275 -2.78 24.38 -13.63
CA LYS A 275 -4.00 23.57 -13.75
C LYS A 275 -4.32 22.78 -12.47
N ILE A 276 -3.32 22.19 -11.83
CA ILE A 276 -3.49 21.44 -10.57
C ILE A 276 -3.86 22.39 -9.43
N ILE A 277 -3.22 23.57 -9.36
CA ILE A 277 -3.53 24.60 -8.35
C ILE A 277 -4.99 25.05 -8.47
N ASP A 278 -5.44 25.34 -9.69
CA ASP A 278 -6.83 25.79 -9.93
C ASP A 278 -7.82 24.66 -9.63
N PHE A 279 -7.51 23.43 -10.02
CA PHE A 279 -8.32 22.26 -9.67
C PHE A 279 -8.42 22.03 -8.17
N TYR A 280 -7.32 22.18 -7.42
CA TYR A 280 -7.33 22.08 -5.98
C TYR A 280 -8.28 23.11 -5.36
N LYS A 281 -8.14 24.40 -5.73
CA LYS A 281 -8.99 25.48 -5.22
C LYS A 281 -10.48 25.26 -5.55
N ASP A 282 -10.77 24.82 -6.77
CA ASP A 282 -12.15 24.72 -7.26
C ASP A 282 -12.86 23.43 -6.82
N LYS A 283 -12.13 22.32 -6.70
CA LYS A 283 -12.71 20.99 -6.52
C LYS A 283 -12.42 20.34 -5.18
N ILE A 284 -11.31 20.67 -4.52
CA ILE A 284 -10.82 19.93 -3.34
C ILE A 284 -10.81 20.77 -2.07
N GLN A 285 -10.29 22.00 -2.14
CA GLN A 285 -10.07 22.86 -0.98
C GLN A 285 -11.36 23.06 -0.17
N GLY A 286 -11.29 22.75 1.13
CA GLY A 286 -12.43 22.85 2.06
C GLY A 286 -13.50 21.77 1.90
N ARG A 287 -13.27 20.71 1.12
CA ARG A 287 -14.20 19.58 0.95
C ARG A 287 -13.70 18.25 1.50
N PHE A 288 -12.38 18.08 1.62
CA PHE A 288 -11.80 16.96 2.34
C PHE A 288 -11.86 17.25 3.86
N PRO A 289 -12.21 16.28 4.71
CA PRO A 289 -12.47 16.53 6.14
C PRO A 289 -11.22 16.90 6.94
N ASP A 290 -10.05 16.40 6.55
CA ASP A 290 -8.79 16.64 7.26
C ASP A 290 -8.02 17.84 6.69
N PRO A 291 -7.27 18.58 7.54
CA PRO A 291 -6.44 19.69 7.08
C PRO A 291 -5.15 19.25 6.38
N ASP A 292 -4.66 18.05 6.72
CA ASP A 292 -3.40 17.49 6.22
C ASP A 292 -3.66 16.14 5.56
N TYR A 293 -3.41 16.09 4.25
CA TYR A 293 -3.61 14.91 3.42
C TYR A 293 -2.77 15.01 2.15
N THR A 294 -2.67 13.91 1.43
CA THR A 294 -2.18 13.91 0.06
C THR A 294 -3.28 13.44 -0.86
N PHE A 295 -3.26 13.90 -2.11
CA PHE A 295 -4.18 13.41 -3.13
C PHE A 295 -3.47 13.23 -4.45
N ASP A 296 -3.83 12.19 -5.17
CA ASP A 296 -3.27 11.87 -6.49
C ASP A 296 -4.24 12.37 -7.56
N VAL A 297 -3.71 13.01 -8.60
CA VAL A 297 -4.47 13.46 -9.77
C VAL A 297 -3.88 12.93 -11.05
N TYR A 298 -4.77 12.67 -12.01
CA TYR A 298 -4.43 12.40 -13.39
C TYR A 298 -4.92 13.53 -14.29
N ILE A 299 -4.05 14.00 -15.17
CA ILE A 299 -4.38 14.97 -16.20
C ILE A 299 -4.48 14.24 -17.53
N THR A 300 -5.62 14.36 -18.22
CA THR A 300 -5.79 13.80 -19.56
C THR A 300 -4.69 14.27 -20.53
N ARG A 301 -4.30 13.45 -21.51
CA ARG A 301 -3.22 13.80 -22.47
C ARG A 301 -3.47 15.11 -23.23
N ASN A 302 -4.75 15.43 -23.50
CA ASN A 302 -5.15 16.71 -24.12
C ASN A 302 -5.24 17.87 -23.11
N ARG A 303 -5.04 17.60 -21.82
CA ARG A 303 -5.02 18.55 -20.68
C ARG A 303 -6.35 19.28 -20.46
N GLU A 304 -7.45 18.73 -20.95
CA GLU A 304 -8.79 19.32 -20.81
C GLU A 304 -9.46 18.96 -19.48
N ARG A 305 -9.13 17.79 -18.93
CA ARG A 305 -9.75 17.26 -17.71
C ARG A 305 -8.72 16.74 -16.73
N ILE A 306 -9.04 16.90 -15.46
CA ILE A 306 -8.28 16.42 -14.31
C ILE A 306 -9.21 15.53 -13.49
N TYR A 307 -8.67 14.38 -13.09
CA TYR A 307 -9.37 13.39 -12.28
C TYR A 307 -8.60 13.16 -10.98
N VAL A 308 -9.29 13.21 -9.85
CA VAL A 308 -8.80 12.66 -8.59
C VAL A 308 -8.68 11.15 -8.74
N ILE A 309 -7.53 10.60 -8.39
CA ILE A 309 -7.21 9.17 -8.47
C ILE A 309 -7.30 8.53 -7.09
N ASP A 310 -6.77 9.19 -6.05
CA ASP A 310 -6.81 8.71 -4.67
C ASP A 310 -6.58 9.83 -3.65
N PHE A 311 -6.91 9.56 -2.39
CA PHE A 311 -6.51 10.34 -1.22
C PHE A 311 -5.71 9.44 -0.28
N ASN A 312 -4.62 9.95 0.31
CA ASN A 312 -3.81 9.21 1.28
C ASN A 312 -3.50 10.12 2.49
N PRO A 313 -3.30 9.55 3.68
CA PRO A 313 -2.94 10.33 4.86
C PRO A 313 -1.62 11.08 4.65
N PHE A 314 -1.50 12.26 5.27
CA PHE A 314 -0.22 12.96 5.40
C PHE A 314 0.59 12.34 6.54
N ALA A 315 1.25 11.23 6.23
CA ALA A 315 1.94 10.37 7.19
C ALA A 315 3.18 9.74 6.55
N GLN A 316 4.13 9.31 7.37
CA GLN A 316 5.43 8.78 6.93
C GLN A 316 5.33 7.60 5.95
N LYS A 317 4.30 6.75 6.08
CA LYS A 317 4.06 5.59 5.21
C LYS A 317 3.63 5.97 3.79
N THR A 318 3.09 7.17 3.62
CA THR A 318 2.78 7.70 2.29
C THR A 318 4.08 8.10 1.61
N ASP A 319 4.30 7.60 0.40
CA ASP A 319 5.48 7.95 -0.39
C ASP A 319 5.51 9.46 -0.72
N ALA A 320 6.61 10.11 -0.33
CA ALA A 320 6.88 11.54 -0.58
C ALA A 320 7.42 11.81 -2.01
N LEU A 321 7.78 10.76 -2.75
CA LEU A 321 8.19 10.81 -4.14
C LEU A 321 9.43 11.71 -4.33
N LEU A 322 9.31 12.79 -5.11
CA LEU A 322 10.41 13.73 -5.37
C LEU A 322 10.61 14.78 -4.26
N PHE A 323 9.99 14.57 -3.10
CA PHE A 323 10.19 15.39 -1.90
C PHE A 323 10.74 14.55 -0.76
N GLU A 324 11.43 15.21 0.14
CA GLU A 324 11.71 14.69 1.47
C GLU A 324 10.58 15.06 2.43
N TRP A 325 10.26 14.18 3.38
CA TRP A 325 9.24 14.50 4.39
C TRP A 325 9.65 15.68 5.28
N GLU A 326 10.96 15.85 5.53
CA GLU A 326 11.48 16.96 6.32
C GLU A 326 11.09 18.32 5.75
N GLU A 327 11.27 18.53 4.44
CA GLU A 327 10.92 19.80 3.79
C GLU A 327 9.40 20.01 3.70
N LEU A 328 8.62 18.94 3.50
CA LEU A 328 7.16 19.00 3.50
C LEU A 328 6.61 19.37 4.88
N LEU A 329 7.30 18.98 5.96
CA LEU A 329 6.94 19.32 7.35
C LEU A 329 7.41 20.71 7.77
N GLN A 330 8.48 21.24 7.19
CA GLN A 330 9.04 22.53 7.58
C GLN A 330 8.60 23.70 6.68
N THR A 331 8.14 23.43 5.45
CA THR A 331 7.78 24.49 4.50
C THR A 331 6.66 25.39 5.03
N GLN A 332 6.70 26.68 4.71
CA GLN A 332 5.63 27.65 4.98
C GLN A 332 4.95 28.15 3.69
N GLU A 333 5.58 27.91 2.55
CA GLU A 333 5.13 28.36 1.23
C GLU A 333 4.95 27.17 0.28
N ARG A 334 4.21 27.39 -0.80
CA ARG A 334 4.06 26.38 -1.85
C ARG A 334 5.38 26.23 -2.58
N MET A 335 5.92 25.02 -2.61
CA MET A 335 7.04 24.65 -3.46
C MET A 335 6.57 24.47 -4.92
N PRO A 336 7.43 24.75 -5.91
CA PRO A 336 7.11 24.51 -7.31
C PRO A 336 6.88 23.01 -7.58
N LEU A 337 6.13 22.70 -8.63
CA LEU A 337 5.98 21.34 -9.13
C LEU A 337 7.35 20.71 -9.38
N ARG A 338 7.59 19.50 -8.84
CA ARG A 338 8.80 18.71 -9.08
C ARG A 338 8.56 17.64 -10.13
N LEU A 339 9.43 17.66 -11.14
CA LEU A 339 9.51 16.67 -12.19
C LEU A 339 10.89 15.99 -12.11
N LEU A 340 10.98 14.77 -12.60
CA LEU A 340 12.25 14.07 -12.66
C LEU A 340 13.19 14.80 -13.64
N PRO A 341 14.41 15.18 -13.25
CA PRO A 341 15.23 16.09 -14.05
C PRO A 341 15.93 15.43 -15.24
N SER A 342 16.20 14.12 -15.15
CA SER A 342 16.90 13.32 -16.17
C SER A 342 16.64 11.82 -15.99
N GLU A 343 16.96 11.02 -17.02
CA GLU A 343 16.89 9.55 -16.95
C GLU A 343 17.80 8.98 -15.86
N ALA A 344 19.01 9.53 -15.70
CA ALA A 344 19.96 9.09 -14.68
C ALA A 344 19.39 9.26 -13.27
N ALA A 345 18.65 10.34 -13.01
CA ALA A 345 17.99 10.54 -11.72
C ALA A 345 16.93 9.46 -11.45
N GLY A 346 16.16 9.04 -12.46
CA GLY A 346 15.17 7.97 -12.33
C GLY A 346 15.74 6.59 -12.03
N GLN A 347 16.93 6.29 -12.55
CA GLN A 347 17.61 5.02 -12.26
C GLN A 347 18.04 4.88 -10.78
N HIS A 348 18.22 6.00 -10.09
CA HIS A 348 18.57 6.04 -8.66
C HIS A 348 17.35 6.12 -7.76
N MET A 349 16.15 6.32 -8.34
CA MET A 349 14.89 6.26 -7.61
C MET A 349 14.40 4.82 -7.57
N HIS A 350 14.08 4.32 -6.39
CA HIS A 350 13.40 3.03 -6.28
C HIS A 350 12.02 3.15 -6.92
N GLN A 351 11.75 2.32 -7.94
CA GLN A 351 10.39 2.19 -8.44
C GLN A 351 9.50 1.72 -7.28
N PRO A 352 8.37 2.39 -7.02
CA PRO A 352 7.47 2.01 -5.94
C PRO A 352 7.17 0.51 -6.04
N PHE A 353 7.25 -0.19 -4.90
CA PHE A 353 6.79 -1.57 -4.77
C PHE A 353 7.63 -2.65 -5.48
N SER A 354 8.85 -2.31 -5.93
CA SER A 354 9.73 -3.27 -6.60
C SER A 354 9.99 -4.58 -5.82
N PHE A 355 9.95 -4.53 -4.49
CA PHE A 355 10.13 -5.71 -3.62
C PHE A 355 8.90 -6.61 -3.50
N ASN A 356 7.68 -6.12 -3.74
CA ASN A 356 6.42 -6.87 -3.62
C ASN A 356 5.95 -7.48 -4.95
N ARG A 357 6.72 -7.35 -6.03
CA ARG A 357 6.27 -7.79 -7.36
C ARG A 357 6.36 -9.29 -7.57
N TYR A 358 7.08 -10.04 -6.72
CA TYR A 358 7.32 -11.47 -6.95
C TYR A 358 7.40 -12.22 -5.61
N PRO A 359 6.61 -13.29 -5.42
CA PRO A 359 6.81 -14.22 -4.32
C PRO A 359 8.21 -14.85 -4.38
N ALA A 360 8.83 -15.09 -3.23
CA ALA A 360 10.14 -15.74 -3.14
C ALA A 360 10.17 -17.11 -3.88
N ASP A 361 9.07 -17.85 -3.79
CA ASP A 361 8.93 -19.14 -4.46
C ASP A 361 8.86 -19.01 -5.99
N VAL A 362 8.37 -17.89 -6.53
CA VAL A 362 8.33 -17.63 -7.98
C VAL A 362 9.75 -17.34 -8.52
N THR A 363 10.64 -16.81 -7.69
CA THR A 363 12.06 -16.70 -8.03
C THR A 363 12.78 -18.06 -7.99
N GLU A 364 12.39 -18.96 -7.09
CA GLU A 364 13.00 -20.30 -6.93
C GLU A 364 12.42 -21.38 -7.87
N LEU A 365 11.13 -21.31 -8.20
CA LEU A 365 10.42 -22.22 -9.12
C LEU A 365 10.72 -21.98 -10.60
N SER A 366 11.55 -20.97 -10.93
CA SER A 366 12.00 -20.67 -12.28
C SER A 366 13.04 -21.67 -12.82
N ASN A 367 12.75 -22.97 -12.66
CA ASN A 367 13.44 -24.13 -13.26
C ASN A 367 13.35 -24.12 -14.80
N GLY A 368 13.79 -23.02 -15.43
CA GLY A 368 13.85 -22.81 -16.86
C GLY A 368 12.55 -22.41 -17.56
N GLN A 369 11.43 -22.24 -16.85
CA GLN A 369 10.19 -21.70 -17.43
C GLN A 369 9.96 -20.26 -16.98
N THR A 370 9.47 -19.42 -17.88
CA THR A 370 9.23 -18.01 -17.58
C THR A 370 7.95 -17.88 -16.75
N VAL A 371 7.87 -16.90 -15.86
CA VAL A 371 6.66 -16.61 -15.05
C VAL A 371 5.42 -16.42 -15.93
N ALA A 372 5.61 -15.94 -17.16
CA ALA A 372 4.56 -15.85 -18.18
C ALA A 372 3.97 -17.21 -18.58
N ASP A 373 4.79 -18.27 -18.63
CA ASP A 373 4.34 -19.63 -18.97
C ASP A 373 3.46 -20.22 -17.87
N PHE A 374 3.77 -19.94 -16.60
CA PHE A 374 2.92 -20.33 -15.47
C PHE A 374 1.57 -19.58 -15.48
N ALA A 375 1.61 -18.25 -15.63
CA ALA A 375 0.40 -17.44 -15.72
C ALA A 375 -0.46 -17.85 -16.92
N GLU A 376 0.15 -18.14 -18.07
CA GLU A 376 -0.55 -18.62 -19.26
C GLU A 376 -1.14 -20.03 -19.07
N ALA A 377 -0.42 -20.96 -18.43
CA ALA A 377 -0.92 -22.30 -18.14
C ALA A 377 -2.08 -22.27 -17.15
N PHE A 378 -1.97 -21.46 -16.09
CA PHE A 378 -3.02 -21.24 -15.11
C PHE A 378 -4.25 -20.61 -15.79
N TYR A 379 -4.06 -19.58 -16.59
CA TYR A 379 -5.15 -18.87 -17.25
C TYR A 379 -5.84 -19.69 -18.36
N LYS A 380 -5.09 -20.54 -19.08
CA LYS A 380 -5.67 -21.51 -20.01
C LYS A 380 -6.58 -22.50 -19.29
N LYS A 381 -6.19 -22.96 -18.10
CA LYS A 381 -7.04 -23.80 -17.25
C LYS A 381 -8.29 -23.04 -16.79
N VAL A 382 -8.15 -21.77 -16.39
CA VAL A 382 -9.27 -20.90 -15.98
C VAL A 382 -10.26 -20.65 -17.13
N GLN A 383 -9.79 -20.34 -18.35
CA GLN A 383 -10.66 -20.07 -19.50
C GLN A 383 -11.35 -21.31 -20.06
N ALA A 384 -10.69 -22.47 -20.02
CA ALA A 384 -11.28 -23.73 -20.46
C ALA A 384 -12.46 -24.16 -19.58
N ALA A 385 -12.46 -23.78 -18.30
CA ALA A 385 -13.50 -24.09 -17.33
C ALA A 385 -14.65 -23.06 -17.26
N SER A 386 -14.59 -21.97 -18.04
CA SER A 386 -15.57 -20.86 -18.03
C SER A 386 -16.52 -20.86 -19.25
N LYS A 387 -16.41 -21.86 -20.13
CA LYS A 387 -17.36 -22.16 -21.21
C LYS A 387 -18.28 -23.30 -20.80
#